data_AF-A0A7G3L9R0-F1
#
_entry.id   AF-A0A7G3L9R0-F1
#
_cell.length_a   1.000
_cell.length_b   1.000
_cell.length_c   1.000
_cell.angle_alpha   90.00
_cell.angle_beta   90.00
_cell.angle_gamma   90.00
#
_symmetry.space_group_name_H-M   'P 1'
#
loop_
_entity.id
_entity.type
_entity.pdbx_description
1 polymer ?
#
loop_
_entity_poly.entity_id
_entity_poly.type
_entity_poly.pdbx_seq_one_letter_code
_entity_poly.pdbx_strand_id
1 'polypeptide(L)'
;MSQNRQATSGHDDAYGFLLIPAALVIICWLWFSKFVWVSCLLLYWLWGMVDFQRIHPWVAEKINLLARTGNHAQSISWHDWFAVMNETSGILLIFLLPIAISALVGIKNHPSRPMKSKRIVNIHTLPQIMSKWSPAIVPVLAESRSPDLLMNDDGPERRWAEKPEEFAARHGLIASRILDREKARDVFISQLGTRLSASPDTLQDYEKALFAVFGLQVLMNDRKAAKKLLDDLNRSCLPRNRKERKRTKNLYRPDFSRAEKAFLTVWQAEGMKEIHATHQYVRTALSGLLGHDIRLPPSQYLWLKPIDRTLWYALHGADTASVFVEGAGVIAQTRFEIVVRKEKLPLQIDYVESAIDGLQYELEGLGLVHERRVKKTERRKKAPDWLPPTLSQDSFTDLQGDEPEPAEAEQPEDNAAAAEAHPDQDAGRHTGPSTPPLTDTASAAVSTVTTPHVSHDAAACEATDDDEPAFI
;
A
#
# COMPACT_ATOMS: atom_id res chain seq x y z
N MET A 1 -7.35 12.05 -21.79
CA MET A 1 -8.25 13.21 -21.97
C MET A 1 -7.44 14.49 -21.84
N SER A 2 -7.23 15.23 -22.93
CA SER A 2 -6.63 16.57 -22.90
C SER A 2 -7.74 17.62 -22.75
N GLN A 3 -7.71 18.41 -21.67
CA GLN A 3 -8.62 19.56 -21.55
C GLN A 3 -8.11 20.70 -22.44
N ASN A 4 -8.61 20.75 -23.67
CA ASN A 4 -8.42 21.89 -24.56
C ASN A 4 -9.32 23.05 -24.08
N ARG A 5 -8.82 23.87 -23.14
CA ARG A 5 -9.53 25.07 -22.69
C ARG A 5 -9.61 26.07 -23.85
N GLN A 6 -10.80 26.18 -24.44
CA GLN A 6 -11.10 27.17 -25.47
C GLN A 6 -10.91 28.59 -24.90
N ALA A 7 -10.07 29.40 -25.55
CA ALA A 7 -9.88 30.79 -25.22
C ALA A 7 -10.97 31.63 -25.92
N THR A 8 -12.11 31.82 -25.25
CA THR A 8 -13.29 32.51 -25.80
C THR A 8 -13.82 33.61 -24.87
N SER A 9 -12.98 34.62 -24.60
CA SER A 9 -13.39 35.90 -23.98
C SER A 9 -12.60 37.13 -24.48
N GLY A 10 -11.70 36.95 -25.45
CA GLY A 10 -10.67 37.93 -25.85
C GLY A 10 -11.13 39.18 -26.62
N HIS A 11 -12.37 39.63 -26.43
CA HIS A 11 -12.87 40.91 -26.96
C HIS A 11 -13.56 41.73 -25.87
N ASP A 12 -14.56 41.18 -25.18
CA ASP A 12 -15.30 41.92 -24.16
C ASP A 12 -14.42 42.33 -22.97
N ASP A 13 -13.49 41.45 -22.56
CA ASP A 13 -12.47 41.73 -21.54
C ASP A 13 -11.59 42.95 -21.92
N ALA A 14 -11.30 43.13 -23.22
CA ALA A 14 -10.45 44.19 -23.72
C ALA A 14 -11.17 45.56 -23.72
N TYR A 15 -12.46 45.60 -24.06
CA TYR A 15 -13.25 46.82 -23.94
C TYR A 15 -13.46 47.21 -22.47
N GLY A 16 -13.73 46.24 -21.58
CA GLY A 16 -13.81 46.48 -20.14
C GLY A 16 -12.54 47.15 -19.57
N PHE A 17 -11.37 46.66 -19.97
CA PHE A 17 -10.07 47.20 -19.54
C PHE A 17 -9.79 48.63 -20.03
N LEU A 18 -10.41 49.07 -21.13
CA LEU A 18 -10.25 50.43 -21.68
C LEU A 18 -11.33 51.41 -21.18
N LEU A 19 -12.55 50.94 -20.93
CA LEU A 19 -13.66 51.78 -20.45
C LEU A 19 -13.46 52.25 -19.00
N ILE A 20 -12.87 51.43 -18.14
CA ILE A 20 -12.57 51.78 -16.74
C ILE A 20 -11.63 52.99 -16.61
N PRO A 21 -10.42 53.01 -17.22
CA PRO A 21 -9.54 54.18 -17.15
C PRO A 21 -10.14 55.41 -17.86
N ALA A 22 -10.89 55.23 -18.95
CA ALA A 22 -11.58 56.35 -19.61
C ALA A 22 -12.63 57.00 -18.67
N ALA A 23 -13.43 56.19 -17.97
CA ALA A 23 -14.39 56.68 -16.97
C ALA A 23 -13.69 57.39 -15.80
N LEU A 24 -12.56 56.87 -15.31
CA LEU A 24 -11.76 57.52 -14.27
C LEU A 24 -11.21 58.88 -14.71
N VAL A 25 -10.70 59.01 -15.95
CA VAL A 25 -10.26 60.30 -16.49
C VAL A 25 -11.40 61.31 -16.57
N ILE A 26 -12.59 60.88 -17.01
CA ILE A 26 -13.80 61.72 -17.04
C ILE A 26 -14.22 62.17 -15.64
N ILE A 27 -14.18 61.27 -14.64
CA ILE A 27 -14.48 61.61 -13.23
C ILE A 27 -13.45 62.61 -12.68
N CYS A 28 -12.16 62.41 -12.92
CA CYS A 28 -11.11 63.34 -12.50
C CYS A 28 -11.23 64.71 -13.19
N TRP A 29 -11.73 64.77 -14.42
CA TRP A 29 -12.03 66.02 -15.12
C TRP A 29 -13.24 66.75 -14.50
N LEU A 30 -14.36 66.05 -14.30
CA LEU A 30 -15.58 66.61 -13.69
C LEU A 30 -15.36 67.12 -12.27
N TRP A 31 -14.46 66.49 -11.51
CA TRP A 31 -14.15 66.85 -10.13
C TRP A 31 -12.73 67.44 -9.95
N PHE A 32 -12.18 68.08 -11.00
CA PHE A 32 -10.77 68.51 -11.04
C PHE A 32 -10.31 69.26 -9.78
N SER A 33 -11.08 70.23 -9.29
CA SER A 33 -10.74 70.98 -8.07
C SER A 33 -10.58 70.07 -6.81
N LYS A 34 -11.42 69.04 -6.68
CA LYS A 34 -11.30 68.04 -5.61
C LYS A 34 -10.12 67.10 -5.85
N PHE A 35 -9.88 66.71 -7.10
CA PHE A 35 -8.74 65.89 -7.49
C PHE A 35 -7.39 66.59 -7.21
N VAL A 36 -7.26 67.87 -7.55
CA VAL A 36 -6.12 68.72 -7.18
C VAL A 36 -5.92 68.71 -5.66
N TRP A 37 -6.96 69.01 -4.88
CA TRP A 37 -6.87 69.01 -3.41
C TRP A 37 -6.44 67.66 -2.83
N VAL A 38 -7.03 66.55 -3.28
CA VAL A 38 -6.65 65.18 -2.83
C VAL A 38 -5.21 64.85 -3.22
N SER A 39 -4.77 65.19 -4.45
CA SER A 39 -3.41 64.93 -4.90
C SER A 39 -2.36 65.69 -4.08
N CYS A 40 -2.61 66.98 -3.80
CA CYS A 40 -1.75 67.79 -2.96
C CYS A 40 -1.73 67.31 -1.50
N LEU A 41 -2.88 66.91 -0.95
CA LEU A 41 -2.99 66.37 0.41
C LEU A 41 -2.23 65.05 0.56
N LEU A 42 -2.36 64.13 -0.41
CA LEU A 42 -1.65 62.86 -0.41
C LEU A 42 -0.13 63.07 -0.47
N LEU A 43 0.35 63.91 -1.38
CA LEU A 43 1.77 64.24 -1.49
C LEU A 43 2.29 64.98 -0.24
N TYR A 44 1.51 65.89 0.35
CA TYR A 44 1.85 66.58 1.61
C TYR A 44 2.15 65.56 2.73
N TRP A 45 1.31 64.54 2.90
CA TRP A 45 1.54 63.48 3.88
C TRP A 45 2.74 62.59 3.54
N LEU A 46 2.96 62.25 2.26
CA LEU A 46 4.15 61.48 1.85
C LEU A 46 5.46 62.25 2.09
N TRP A 47 5.49 63.56 1.82
CA TRP A 47 6.63 64.41 2.11
C TRP A 47 6.86 64.59 3.62
N GLY A 48 5.79 64.79 4.40
CA GLY A 48 5.87 64.88 5.86
C GLY A 48 6.42 63.61 6.54
N MET A 49 6.20 62.42 5.95
CA MET A 49 6.81 61.16 6.44
C MET A 49 8.30 61.00 6.10
N VAL A 50 8.86 61.88 5.25
CA VAL A 50 10.27 61.85 4.80
C VAL A 50 11.01 63.13 5.24
N ASP A 51 10.37 63.96 6.08
CA ASP A 51 10.97 65.19 6.61
C ASP A 51 11.98 64.88 7.73
N PHE A 52 13.25 64.88 7.37
CA PHE A 52 14.38 64.71 8.29
C PHE A 52 15.17 66.02 8.42
N GLN A 53 15.66 66.33 9.62
CA GLN A 53 16.38 67.57 9.96
C GLN A 53 17.48 68.04 8.98
N ARG A 54 18.13 67.12 8.25
CA ARG A 54 19.17 67.44 7.25
C ARG A 54 18.63 67.84 5.87
N ILE A 55 17.39 67.46 5.56
CA ILE A 55 16.73 67.66 4.26
C ILE A 55 15.54 68.63 4.39
N HIS A 56 15.12 68.93 5.62
CA HIS A 56 14.01 69.82 5.99
C HIS A 56 13.91 71.12 5.17
N PRO A 57 14.99 71.89 4.88
CA PRO A 57 14.86 73.11 4.07
C PRO A 57 14.32 72.87 2.65
N TRP A 58 14.67 71.72 2.04
CA TRP A 58 14.21 71.33 0.71
C TRP A 58 12.83 70.66 0.75
N VAL A 59 12.57 69.82 1.76
CA VAL A 59 11.26 69.19 1.98
C VAL A 59 10.20 70.26 2.28
N ALA A 60 10.52 71.24 3.14
CA ALA A 60 9.63 72.34 3.49
C ALA A 60 9.26 73.22 2.29
N GLU A 61 10.14 73.41 1.30
CA GLU A 61 9.80 74.11 0.06
C GLU A 61 8.68 73.36 -0.69
N LYS A 62 8.81 72.04 -0.85
CA LYS A 62 7.80 71.21 -1.55
C LYS A 62 6.49 71.08 -0.75
N ILE A 63 6.58 70.95 0.57
CA ILE A 63 5.42 70.93 1.47
C ILE A 63 4.66 72.27 1.41
N ASN A 64 5.35 73.40 1.45
CA ASN A 64 4.72 74.73 1.34
C ASN A 64 4.10 74.98 -0.04
N LEU A 65 4.74 74.51 -1.11
CA LEU A 65 4.16 74.54 -2.47
C LEU A 65 2.84 73.76 -2.52
N LEU A 66 2.84 72.50 -2.04
CA LEU A 66 1.66 71.63 -1.98
C LEU A 66 0.53 72.18 -1.10
N ALA A 67 0.88 72.77 0.06
CA ALA A 67 -0.09 73.42 0.94
C ALA A 67 -0.70 74.67 0.28
N ARG A 68 0.12 75.49 -0.39
CA ARG A 68 -0.35 76.69 -1.11
C ARG A 68 -1.28 76.31 -2.26
N THR A 69 -0.96 75.28 -3.04
CA THR A 69 -1.82 74.82 -4.14
C THR A 69 -3.07 74.11 -3.66
N GLY A 70 -2.97 73.25 -2.64
CA GLY A 70 -4.12 72.58 -2.04
C GLY A 70 -5.16 73.58 -1.54
N ASN A 71 -4.73 74.65 -0.86
CA ASN A 71 -5.62 75.69 -0.34
C ASN A 71 -6.25 76.57 -1.45
N HIS A 72 -5.67 76.61 -2.65
CA HIS A 72 -6.18 77.38 -3.80
C HIS A 72 -6.70 76.48 -4.94
N ALA A 73 -7.05 75.22 -4.65
CA ALA A 73 -7.43 74.21 -5.63
C ALA A 73 -8.69 74.54 -6.47
N GLN A 74 -9.37 75.67 -6.24
CA GLN A 74 -10.48 76.16 -7.08
C GLN A 74 -10.03 77.11 -8.20
N SER A 75 -8.83 77.71 -8.12
CA SER A 75 -8.34 78.74 -9.04
C SER A 75 -7.08 78.35 -9.82
N ILE A 76 -6.75 77.06 -9.82
CA ILE A 76 -5.52 76.50 -10.42
C ILE A 76 -5.85 75.87 -11.77
N SER A 77 -5.03 76.12 -12.80
CA SER A 77 -5.21 75.46 -14.10
C SER A 77 -4.53 74.10 -14.15
N TRP A 78 -4.90 73.28 -15.15
CA TRP A 78 -4.23 72.01 -15.43
C TRP A 78 -2.71 72.14 -15.58
N HIS A 79 -2.22 73.20 -16.22
CA HIS A 79 -0.78 73.41 -16.45
C HIS A 79 -0.04 73.72 -15.15
N ASP A 80 -0.60 74.56 -14.29
CA ASP A 80 -0.01 74.92 -13.00
C ASP A 80 0.03 73.69 -12.07
N TRP A 81 -1.04 72.90 -12.06
CA TRP A 81 -1.08 71.64 -11.32
C TRP A 81 -0.03 70.64 -11.86
N PHE A 82 0.07 70.45 -13.18
CA PHE A 82 1.08 69.56 -13.77
C PHE A 82 2.52 70.00 -13.44
N ALA A 83 2.82 71.30 -13.43
CA ALA A 83 4.12 71.82 -13.04
C ALA A 83 4.46 71.45 -11.57
N VAL A 84 3.51 71.68 -10.66
CA VAL A 84 3.66 71.36 -9.23
C VAL A 84 3.73 69.86 -9.00
N MET A 85 2.98 69.04 -9.74
CA MET A 85 3.11 67.58 -9.69
C MET A 85 4.49 67.13 -10.17
N ASN A 86 4.99 67.64 -11.30
CA ASN A 86 6.32 67.29 -11.81
C ASN A 86 7.45 67.62 -10.81
N GLU A 87 7.31 68.73 -10.06
CA GLU A 87 8.27 69.14 -9.04
C GLU A 87 8.21 68.31 -7.74
N THR A 88 7.04 67.73 -7.42
CA THR A 88 6.78 67.14 -6.09
C THR A 88 6.48 65.64 -6.11
N SER A 89 6.16 65.04 -7.25
CA SER A 89 5.76 63.62 -7.37
C SER A 89 6.93 62.65 -7.24
N GLY A 90 8.19 63.11 -7.33
CA GLY A 90 9.39 62.27 -7.21
C GLY A 90 9.45 61.46 -5.91
N ILE A 91 8.80 61.94 -4.83
CA ILE A 91 8.63 61.22 -3.56
C ILE A 91 7.98 59.83 -3.73
N LEU A 92 7.10 59.67 -4.73
CA LEU A 92 6.43 58.40 -5.03
C LEU A 92 7.42 57.30 -5.40
N LEU A 93 8.56 57.62 -6.02
CA LEU A 93 9.57 56.62 -6.37
C LEU A 93 10.20 55.97 -5.13
N ILE A 94 10.35 56.71 -4.03
CA ILE A 94 10.91 56.20 -2.76
C ILE A 94 9.97 55.16 -2.14
N PHE A 95 8.65 55.35 -2.26
CA PHE A 95 7.64 54.39 -1.77
C PHE A 95 7.33 53.25 -2.76
N LEU A 96 7.42 53.50 -4.08
CA LEU A 96 7.18 52.48 -5.11
C LEU A 96 8.37 51.53 -5.28
N LEU A 97 9.62 51.98 -5.10
CA LEU A 97 10.81 51.15 -5.23
C LEU A 97 10.82 49.90 -4.31
N PRO A 98 10.51 49.97 -2.99
CA PRO A 98 10.42 48.77 -2.15
C PRO A 98 9.23 47.87 -2.52
N ILE A 99 8.14 48.43 -3.07
CA ILE A 99 7.01 47.64 -3.58
C ILE A 99 7.40 46.91 -4.88
N ALA A 100 8.14 47.58 -5.78
CA ALA A 100 8.67 46.96 -6.99
C ALA A 100 9.70 45.86 -6.67
N ILE A 101 10.58 46.08 -5.69
CA ILE A 101 11.54 45.06 -5.22
C ILE A 101 10.80 43.89 -4.56
N SER A 102 9.82 44.13 -3.69
CA SER A 102 9.06 43.04 -3.04
C SER A 102 8.22 42.26 -4.04
N ALA A 103 7.66 42.91 -5.06
CA ALA A 103 7.02 42.25 -6.20
C ALA A 103 8.04 41.41 -7.01
N LEU A 104 9.19 41.96 -7.39
CA LEU A 104 10.23 41.21 -8.12
C LEU A 104 10.73 39.98 -7.34
N VAL A 105 10.93 40.12 -6.03
CA VAL A 105 11.29 39.01 -5.11
C VAL A 105 10.14 38.01 -4.98
N GLY A 106 8.91 38.47 -4.83
CA GLY A 106 7.70 37.64 -4.77
C GLY A 106 7.53 36.80 -6.03
N ILE A 107 7.57 37.42 -7.22
CA ILE A 107 7.47 36.72 -8.50
C ILE A 107 8.68 35.79 -8.68
N LYS A 108 9.91 36.19 -8.32
CA LYS A 108 11.12 35.33 -8.36
C LYS A 108 10.96 34.06 -7.52
N ASN A 109 10.40 34.19 -6.32
CA ASN A 109 10.23 33.10 -5.38
C ASN A 109 8.96 32.27 -5.63
N HIS A 110 8.00 32.79 -6.41
CA HIS A 110 6.66 32.22 -6.60
C HIS A 110 6.70 30.72 -6.98
N PRO A 111 5.88 29.86 -6.34
CA PRO A 111 5.92 28.42 -6.56
C PRO A 111 5.49 28.01 -7.97
N SER A 112 4.60 28.76 -8.63
CA SER A 112 4.14 28.44 -10.00
C SER A 112 5.11 28.82 -11.12
N ARG A 113 6.30 29.40 -10.83
CA ARG A 113 7.29 29.68 -11.89
C ARG A 113 7.77 28.35 -12.52
N PRO A 114 7.55 28.10 -13.82
CA PRO A 114 7.95 26.84 -14.46
C PRO A 114 9.48 26.62 -14.47
N MET A 115 10.26 27.67 -14.22
CA MET A 115 11.72 27.63 -14.15
C MET A 115 12.29 26.75 -13.01
N LYS A 116 11.48 26.35 -12.03
CA LYS A 116 11.93 25.46 -10.94
C LYS A 116 11.91 23.98 -11.34
N SER A 117 10.93 23.54 -12.13
CA SER A 117 10.81 22.16 -12.63
C SER A 117 11.45 22.01 -14.02
N LYS A 118 12.78 22.22 -14.11
CA LYS A 118 13.51 22.16 -15.39
C LYS A 118 13.54 20.77 -16.06
N ARG A 119 13.25 19.68 -15.31
CA ARG A 119 13.23 18.31 -15.84
C ARG A 119 11.79 17.91 -16.16
N ILE A 120 11.56 17.39 -17.36
CA ILE A 120 10.26 16.85 -17.77
C ILE A 120 9.93 15.62 -16.90
N VAL A 121 8.78 15.66 -16.22
CA VAL A 121 8.31 14.61 -15.31
C VAL A 121 7.26 13.77 -16.03
N ASN A 122 7.70 12.63 -16.57
CA ASN A 122 6.87 11.65 -17.28
C ASN A 122 6.76 10.36 -16.46
N ILE A 123 5.89 9.45 -16.87
CA ILE A 123 5.68 8.14 -16.23
C ILE A 123 7.01 7.35 -16.07
N HIS A 124 7.93 7.47 -17.03
CA HIS A 124 9.24 6.80 -17.00
C HIS A 124 10.28 7.52 -16.11
N THR A 125 10.20 8.86 -15.96
CA THR A 125 11.20 9.64 -15.20
C THR A 125 10.80 9.90 -13.75
N LEU A 126 9.50 9.95 -13.45
CA LEU A 126 9.00 10.17 -12.09
C LEU A 126 9.44 9.07 -11.10
N PRO A 127 9.32 7.76 -11.39
CA PRO A 127 9.76 6.70 -10.48
C PRO A 127 11.26 6.79 -10.14
N GLN A 128 12.10 7.12 -11.13
CA GLN A 128 13.54 7.36 -10.92
C GLN A 128 13.79 8.52 -9.94
N ILE A 129 13.05 9.62 -10.06
CA ILE A 129 13.15 10.78 -9.15
C ILE A 129 12.61 10.43 -7.75
N MET A 130 11.51 9.69 -7.68
CA MET A 130 10.87 9.25 -6.42
C MET A 130 11.69 8.20 -5.66
N SER A 131 12.52 7.40 -6.33
CA SER A 131 13.39 6.39 -5.71
C SER A 131 14.26 6.91 -4.55
N LYS A 132 14.64 8.21 -4.59
CA LYS A 132 15.41 8.88 -3.53
C LYS A 132 14.60 9.09 -2.24
N TRP A 133 13.29 9.25 -2.37
CA TRP A 133 12.34 9.57 -1.29
C TRP A 133 11.54 8.34 -0.83
N SER A 134 11.27 7.41 -1.75
CA SER A 134 10.58 6.15 -1.51
C SER A 134 11.42 4.98 -2.06
N PRO A 135 12.33 4.42 -1.23
CA PRO A 135 13.15 3.27 -1.62
C PRO A 135 12.34 2.03 -2.03
N ALA A 136 11.09 1.88 -1.58
CA ALA A 136 10.17 0.81 -1.99
C ALA A 136 9.98 0.69 -3.53
N ILE A 137 10.24 1.75 -4.29
CA ILE A 137 10.18 1.75 -5.77
C ILE A 137 11.46 1.14 -6.39
N VAL A 138 12.56 1.09 -5.65
CA VAL A 138 13.90 0.72 -6.14
C VAL A 138 13.98 -0.69 -6.73
N PRO A 139 13.38 -1.75 -6.13
CA PRO A 139 13.37 -3.09 -6.75
C PRO A 139 12.78 -3.09 -8.17
N VAL A 140 11.68 -2.37 -8.39
CA VAL A 140 11.03 -2.23 -9.71
C VAL A 140 11.96 -1.61 -10.75
N LEU A 141 12.75 -0.61 -10.34
CA LEU A 141 13.70 0.08 -11.21
C LEU A 141 14.94 -0.75 -11.54
N ALA A 142 15.37 -1.62 -10.62
CA ALA A 142 16.50 -2.51 -10.83
C ALA A 142 16.12 -3.68 -11.76
N GLU A 143 14.97 -4.31 -11.49
CA GLU A 143 14.42 -5.46 -12.21
C GLU A 143 14.01 -5.11 -13.63
N SER A 144 13.39 -3.93 -13.85
CA SER A 144 12.92 -3.52 -15.17
C SER A 144 14.02 -3.57 -16.22
N ARG A 145 13.69 -4.17 -17.37
CA ARG A 145 14.49 -4.15 -18.59
C ARG A 145 13.98 -3.12 -19.61
N SER A 146 12.76 -2.61 -19.41
CA SER A 146 12.03 -1.73 -20.33
C SER A 146 11.99 -0.27 -19.80
N PRO A 147 11.63 0.72 -20.65
CA PRO A 147 11.24 2.05 -20.18
C PRO A 147 9.88 2.06 -19.45
N ASP A 148 9.04 1.06 -19.69
CA ASP A 148 7.64 0.97 -19.20
C ASP A 148 7.52 0.23 -17.85
N LEU A 149 8.66 -0.05 -17.21
CA LEU A 149 8.76 -0.81 -15.97
C LEU A 149 8.11 -2.20 -16.12
N LEU A 150 7.29 -2.60 -15.14
CA LEU A 150 6.63 -3.91 -15.10
C LEU A 150 5.20 -3.87 -15.69
N MET A 151 4.86 -2.85 -16.49
CA MET A 151 3.49 -2.66 -17.00
C MET A 151 3.03 -3.81 -17.93
N ASN A 152 3.96 -4.40 -18.68
CA ASN A 152 3.73 -5.48 -19.63
C ASN A 152 4.74 -6.63 -19.41
N ASP A 153 4.99 -7.00 -18.14
CA ASP A 153 5.94 -8.08 -17.79
C ASP A 153 5.21 -9.37 -17.41
N ASP A 154 5.10 -10.27 -18.39
CA ASP A 154 4.51 -11.61 -18.23
C ASP A 154 5.44 -12.62 -17.51
N GLY A 155 6.60 -12.17 -17.02
CA GLY A 155 7.59 -13.00 -16.33
C GLY A 155 6.97 -13.82 -15.18
N PRO A 156 7.31 -15.13 -15.06
CA PRO A 156 6.61 -16.07 -14.18
C PRO A 156 6.62 -15.65 -12.70
N GLU A 157 7.68 -14.95 -12.30
CA GLU A 157 7.89 -14.34 -10.99
C GLU A 157 6.91 -13.19 -10.70
N ARG A 158 6.58 -12.36 -11.71
CA ARG A 158 5.77 -11.14 -11.56
C ARG A 158 4.29 -11.29 -11.85
N ARG A 159 3.85 -12.38 -12.51
CA ARG A 159 2.43 -12.80 -12.68
C ARG A 159 1.57 -12.53 -11.44
N TRP A 160 0.30 -12.18 -11.62
CA TRP A 160 -0.65 -11.93 -10.53
C TRP A 160 -0.83 -13.13 -9.59
N ALA A 161 -1.52 -12.96 -8.46
CA ALA A 161 -1.86 -14.07 -7.58
C ALA A 161 -2.71 -15.09 -8.32
N GLU A 162 -2.37 -16.37 -8.17
CA GLU A 162 -3.03 -17.46 -8.89
C GLU A 162 -4.42 -17.71 -8.29
N LYS A 163 -5.42 -17.88 -9.17
CA LYS A 163 -6.79 -18.11 -8.73
C LYS A 163 -6.98 -19.51 -8.11
N PRO A 164 -8.03 -19.73 -7.29
CA PRO A 164 -8.37 -21.06 -6.79
C PRO A 164 -8.55 -22.12 -7.89
N GLU A 165 -9.18 -21.74 -9.01
CA GLU A 165 -9.36 -22.59 -10.19
C GLU A 165 -8.02 -22.97 -10.86
N GLU A 166 -7.11 -22.00 -11.03
CA GLU A 166 -5.80 -22.18 -11.66
C GLU A 166 -4.87 -23.02 -10.77
N PHE A 167 -4.93 -22.80 -9.46
CA PHE A 167 -4.20 -23.56 -8.45
C PHE A 167 -4.65 -25.01 -8.40
N ALA A 168 -5.97 -25.24 -8.30
CA ALA A 168 -6.55 -26.58 -8.26
C ALA A 168 -6.27 -27.38 -9.56
N ALA A 169 -6.29 -26.70 -10.72
CA ALA A 169 -5.93 -27.31 -11.99
C ALA A 169 -4.45 -27.72 -12.05
N ARG A 170 -3.52 -26.82 -11.67
CA ARG A 170 -2.07 -27.09 -11.73
C ARG A 170 -1.64 -28.22 -10.80
N HIS A 171 -2.24 -28.31 -9.62
CA HIS A 171 -1.93 -29.34 -8.63
C HIS A 171 -2.78 -30.61 -8.79
N GLY A 172 -3.64 -30.69 -9.81
CA GLY A 172 -4.47 -31.87 -10.08
C GLY A 172 -5.45 -32.23 -8.97
N LEU A 173 -5.94 -31.23 -8.23
CA LEU A 173 -6.72 -31.42 -6.99
C LEU A 173 -8.18 -31.81 -7.23
N ILE A 174 -8.70 -31.68 -8.45
CA ILE A 174 -10.10 -31.97 -8.78
C ILE A 174 -10.18 -33.26 -9.60
N ALA A 175 -10.77 -34.31 -9.03
CA ALA A 175 -11.09 -35.55 -9.71
C ALA A 175 -12.61 -35.70 -9.79
N SER A 176 -13.17 -35.84 -10.99
CA SER A 176 -14.62 -36.06 -11.19
C SER A 176 -15.55 -35.06 -10.45
N ARG A 177 -15.17 -33.77 -10.42
CA ARG A 177 -15.85 -32.70 -9.65
C ARG A 177 -15.88 -32.91 -8.13
N ILE A 178 -14.91 -33.64 -7.58
CA ILE A 178 -14.67 -33.79 -6.15
C ILE A 178 -13.26 -33.24 -5.86
N LEU A 179 -13.11 -32.46 -4.79
CA LEU A 179 -11.82 -32.01 -4.30
C LEU A 179 -11.12 -33.15 -3.54
N ASP A 180 -9.94 -33.53 -4.01
CA ASP A 180 -9.04 -34.45 -3.32
C ASP A 180 -8.41 -33.73 -2.12
N ARG A 181 -8.95 -33.98 -0.92
CA ARG A 181 -8.45 -33.37 0.32
C ARG A 181 -7.03 -33.79 0.66
N GLU A 182 -6.64 -35.03 0.35
CA GLU A 182 -5.35 -35.56 0.77
C GLU A 182 -4.23 -34.91 -0.06
N LYS A 183 -4.39 -34.86 -1.39
CA LYS A 183 -3.49 -34.07 -2.25
C LYS A 183 -3.50 -32.59 -1.91
N ALA A 184 -4.66 -32.00 -1.59
CA ALA A 184 -4.74 -30.61 -1.15
C ALA A 184 -3.99 -30.38 0.17
N ARG A 185 -4.07 -31.33 1.12
CA ARG A 185 -3.34 -31.30 2.39
C ARG A 185 -1.84 -31.32 2.16
N ASP A 186 -1.33 -32.25 1.36
CA ASP A 186 0.09 -32.37 1.06
C ASP A 186 0.64 -31.10 0.39
N VAL A 187 -0.13 -30.53 -0.56
CA VAL A 187 0.23 -29.28 -1.23
C VAL A 187 0.26 -28.11 -0.24
N PHE A 188 -0.72 -27.97 0.66
CA PHE A 188 -0.69 -26.91 1.69
C PHE A 188 0.39 -27.13 2.76
N ILE A 189 0.72 -28.38 3.11
CA ILE A 189 1.86 -28.70 3.99
C ILE A 189 3.19 -28.29 3.32
N SER A 190 3.34 -28.49 2.00
CA SER A 190 4.54 -28.03 1.28
C SER A 190 4.72 -26.50 1.28
N GLN A 191 3.65 -25.72 1.50
CA GLN A 191 3.74 -24.27 1.64
C GLN A 191 4.40 -23.85 2.97
N LEU A 192 4.39 -24.68 4.00
CA LEU A 192 4.93 -24.33 5.33
C LEU A 192 6.45 -24.10 5.31
N GLY A 193 7.18 -24.84 4.47
CA GLY A 193 8.61 -24.68 4.26
C GLY A 193 9.47 -25.17 5.43
N THR A 194 10.57 -24.47 5.70
CA THR A 194 11.55 -24.84 6.73
C THR A 194 10.97 -24.75 8.14
N ARG A 195 11.17 -25.78 8.96
CA ARG A 195 10.87 -25.72 10.40
C ARG A 195 11.81 -24.74 11.12
N LEU A 196 11.30 -24.03 12.12
CA LEU A 196 12.04 -23.02 12.88
C LEU A 196 13.02 -23.71 13.84
N SER A 197 14.26 -23.91 13.40
CA SER A 197 15.35 -24.39 14.25
C SER A 197 15.68 -23.39 15.36
N ALA A 198 16.25 -23.87 16.46
CA ALA A 198 16.92 -23.03 17.45
C ALA A 198 18.27 -22.47 16.94
N SER A 199 18.87 -23.11 15.92
CA SER A 199 20.09 -22.62 15.27
C SER A 199 19.75 -21.64 14.12
N PRO A 200 20.39 -20.46 14.06
CA PRO A 200 20.11 -19.47 13.02
C PRO A 200 20.62 -19.86 11.63
N ASP A 201 21.53 -20.83 11.53
CA ASP A 201 22.24 -21.16 10.30
C ASP A 201 21.36 -21.83 9.24
N THR A 202 20.24 -22.44 9.65
CA THR A 202 19.29 -23.10 8.74
C THR A 202 18.39 -22.13 7.97
N LEU A 203 18.37 -20.85 8.35
CA LEU A 203 17.54 -19.81 7.74
C LEU A 203 18.17 -19.28 6.44
N GLN A 204 17.33 -18.98 5.46
CA GLN A 204 17.73 -18.28 4.24
C GLN A 204 18.03 -16.81 4.52
N ASP A 205 18.92 -16.19 3.73
CA ASP A 205 19.36 -14.80 3.97
C ASP A 205 18.22 -13.77 3.91
N TYR A 206 17.21 -14.03 3.07
CA TYR A 206 16.01 -13.19 3.00
C TYR A 206 15.09 -13.39 4.22
N GLU A 207 15.02 -14.60 4.78
CA GLU A 207 14.27 -14.87 6.01
C GLU A 207 14.96 -14.19 7.21
N LYS A 208 16.29 -14.30 7.33
CA LYS A 208 17.10 -13.57 8.32
C LYS A 208 16.89 -12.06 8.22
N ALA A 209 16.85 -11.51 7.00
CA ALA A 209 16.61 -10.09 6.77
C ALA A 209 15.19 -9.63 7.17
N LEU A 210 14.16 -10.45 6.89
CA LEU A 210 12.78 -10.17 7.32
C LEU A 210 12.62 -10.30 8.84
N PHE A 211 13.24 -11.30 9.47
CA PHE A 211 13.29 -11.42 10.93
C PHE A 211 13.95 -10.19 11.59
N ALA A 212 15.09 -9.73 11.05
CA ALA A 212 15.74 -8.51 11.55
C ALA A 212 14.80 -7.29 11.49
N VAL A 213 14.10 -7.10 10.36
CA VAL A 213 13.18 -5.99 10.14
C VAL A 213 11.95 -6.06 11.07
N PHE A 214 11.26 -7.21 11.09
CA PHE A 214 10.03 -7.37 11.88
C PHE A 214 10.34 -7.42 13.38
N GLY A 215 11.41 -8.10 13.79
CA GLY A 215 11.83 -8.19 15.18
C GLY A 215 12.36 -6.88 15.76
N LEU A 216 13.05 -6.05 14.98
CA LEU A 216 13.41 -4.68 15.40
C LEU A 216 12.16 -3.85 15.74
N GLN A 217 11.06 -4.05 15.02
CA GLN A 217 9.81 -3.33 15.28
C GLN A 217 8.98 -3.95 16.41
N VAL A 218 8.78 -5.27 16.43
CA VAL A 218 7.88 -5.94 17.38
C VAL A 218 8.57 -6.21 18.72
N LEU A 219 9.78 -6.77 18.69
CA LEU A 219 10.49 -7.20 19.92
C LEU A 219 11.30 -6.06 20.55
N MET A 220 11.78 -5.10 19.76
CA MET A 220 12.62 -3.99 20.23
C MET A 220 11.97 -2.60 20.12
N ASN A 221 10.79 -2.47 19.49
CA ASN A 221 10.06 -1.21 19.28
C ASN A 221 10.84 -0.12 18.51
N ASP A 222 11.99 -0.43 17.89
CA ASP A 222 12.74 0.52 17.07
C ASP A 222 12.27 0.51 15.61
N ARG A 223 11.09 1.11 15.42
CA ARG A 223 10.51 1.39 14.10
C ARG A 223 11.45 2.24 13.20
N LYS A 224 12.37 3.04 13.76
CA LYS A 224 13.28 3.88 12.97
C LYS A 224 14.42 3.02 12.39
N ALA A 225 15.01 2.13 13.18
CA ALA A 225 15.97 1.15 12.70
C ALA A 225 15.33 0.16 11.71
N ALA A 226 14.15 -0.39 12.02
CA ALA A 226 13.43 -1.32 11.14
C ALA A 226 13.16 -0.70 9.76
N LYS A 227 12.60 0.52 9.71
CA LYS A 227 12.40 1.23 8.44
C LYS A 227 13.72 1.55 7.74
N LYS A 228 14.74 2.04 8.46
CA LYS A 228 16.04 2.35 7.86
C LYS A 228 16.67 1.11 7.21
N LEU A 229 16.60 -0.05 7.88
CA LEU A 229 17.10 -1.31 7.34
C LEU A 229 16.36 -1.71 6.05
N LEU A 230 15.04 -1.61 6.00
CA LEU A 230 14.27 -1.80 4.76
C LEU A 230 14.66 -0.79 3.68
N ASP A 231 14.78 0.49 3.99
CA ASP A 231 15.18 1.53 3.03
C ASP A 231 16.59 1.25 2.46
N ASP A 232 17.53 0.76 3.29
CA ASP A 232 18.92 0.46 2.90
C ASP A 232 19.09 -0.92 2.22
N LEU A 233 18.16 -1.87 2.42
CA LEU A 233 18.00 -3.11 1.64
C LEU A 233 17.35 -2.83 0.27
N ASN A 234 16.31 -1.99 0.23
CA ASN A 234 15.70 -1.58 -1.04
C ASN A 234 16.71 -0.83 -1.92
N ARG A 235 17.49 0.10 -1.33
CA ARG A 235 18.57 0.83 -2.03
C ARG A 235 19.65 -0.09 -2.60
N SER A 236 19.94 -1.23 -1.98
CA SER A 236 20.97 -2.16 -2.47
C SER A 236 20.51 -3.03 -3.65
N CYS A 237 19.23 -3.00 -4.00
CA CYS A 237 18.74 -3.68 -5.20
C CYS A 237 19.24 -3.01 -6.50
N LEU A 238 19.60 -1.72 -6.49
CA LEU A 238 20.13 -1.04 -7.68
C LEU A 238 21.56 -1.51 -7.99
N PRO A 239 21.88 -1.92 -9.24
CA PRO A 239 23.25 -2.10 -9.66
C PRO A 239 24.02 -0.78 -9.56
N ARG A 240 25.24 -0.87 -9.05
CA ARG A 240 26.19 0.24 -8.99
C ARG A 240 26.74 0.54 -10.38
N ASN A 241 26.87 -0.47 -11.25
CA ASN A 241 27.53 -0.35 -12.56
C ASN A 241 26.79 -1.04 -13.72
N ARG A 242 26.93 -0.50 -14.95
CA ARG A 242 26.39 -1.14 -16.18
C ARG A 242 27.02 -2.51 -16.46
N LYS A 243 28.28 -2.74 -16.05
CA LYS A 243 28.95 -4.05 -16.13
C LYS A 243 28.30 -5.09 -15.20
N GLU A 244 27.92 -4.67 -13.99
CA GLU A 244 27.18 -5.49 -13.01
C GLU A 244 25.82 -5.92 -13.57
N ARG A 245 25.07 -4.98 -14.20
CA ARG A 245 23.79 -5.25 -14.89
C ARG A 245 23.87 -6.14 -16.12
N LYS A 246 25.06 -6.40 -16.67
CA LYS A 246 25.26 -7.47 -17.67
C LYS A 246 25.64 -8.81 -17.05
N ARG A 247 26.27 -8.81 -15.87
CA ARG A 247 26.72 -10.00 -15.14
C ARG A 247 25.58 -10.67 -14.37
N THR A 248 24.68 -9.89 -13.76
CA THR A 248 23.44 -10.40 -13.14
C THR A 248 22.37 -10.64 -14.21
N LYS A 249 22.44 -11.78 -14.91
CA LYS A 249 21.41 -12.23 -15.87
C LYS A 249 20.02 -12.42 -15.23
N ASN A 250 20.01 -12.67 -13.92
CA ASN A 250 18.83 -13.00 -13.12
C ASN A 250 18.41 -11.80 -12.24
N LEU A 251 17.19 -11.88 -11.73
CA LEU A 251 16.58 -11.02 -10.71
C LEU A 251 17.57 -10.32 -9.74
N TYR A 252 17.35 -9.02 -9.53
CA TYR A 252 18.04 -8.26 -8.49
C TYR A 252 17.55 -8.63 -7.09
N ARG A 253 18.49 -9.09 -6.25
CA ARG A 253 18.27 -9.36 -4.83
C ARG A 253 18.93 -8.27 -3.97
N PRO A 254 18.37 -7.92 -2.80
CA PRO A 254 19.06 -7.08 -1.83
C PRO A 254 20.40 -7.66 -1.37
N ASP A 255 21.31 -6.78 -0.99
CA ASP A 255 22.50 -7.08 -0.18
C ASP A 255 22.08 -7.39 1.27
N PHE A 256 21.76 -8.66 1.53
CA PHE A 256 21.26 -9.13 2.83
C PHE A 256 22.27 -9.04 3.98
N SER A 257 23.57 -8.92 3.70
CA SER A 257 24.63 -8.79 4.72
C SER A 257 24.38 -7.60 5.68
N ARG A 258 23.68 -6.57 5.19
CA ARG A 258 23.26 -5.39 5.97
C ARG A 258 22.35 -5.72 7.14
N ALA A 259 21.58 -6.80 7.04
CA ALA A 259 20.63 -7.21 8.06
C ALA A 259 21.24 -8.15 9.11
N GLU A 260 22.37 -8.81 8.82
CA GLU A 260 22.99 -9.84 9.68
C GLU A 260 23.22 -9.35 11.13
N LYS A 261 23.76 -8.14 11.29
CA LYS A 261 24.01 -7.54 12.62
C LYS A 261 22.71 -7.31 13.41
N ALA A 262 21.67 -6.82 12.74
CA ALA A 262 20.36 -6.61 13.35
C ALA A 262 19.64 -7.94 13.64
N PHE A 263 19.77 -8.91 12.75
CA PHE A 263 19.26 -10.28 12.94
C PHE A 263 19.85 -10.91 14.20
N LEU A 264 21.18 -10.84 14.40
CA LEU A 264 21.82 -11.38 15.61
C LEU A 264 21.33 -10.72 16.90
N THR A 265 21.11 -9.40 16.91
CA THR A 265 20.52 -8.69 18.07
C THR A 265 19.07 -9.13 18.33
N VAL A 266 18.27 -9.25 17.27
CA VAL A 266 16.86 -9.68 17.34
C VAL A 266 16.74 -11.15 17.80
N TRP A 267 17.59 -12.04 17.30
CA TRP A 267 17.58 -13.47 17.66
C TRP A 267 17.92 -13.72 19.12
N GLN A 268 18.70 -12.83 19.74
CA GLN A 268 19.04 -12.86 21.17
C GLN A 268 18.00 -12.14 22.06
N ALA A 269 17.02 -11.44 21.48
CA ALA A 269 16.01 -10.71 22.25
C ALA A 269 15.06 -11.65 22.99
N GLU A 270 14.61 -11.25 24.18
CA GLU A 270 13.79 -12.11 25.05
C GLU A 270 12.48 -12.58 24.39
N GLY A 271 11.79 -11.68 23.67
CA GLY A 271 10.56 -12.03 22.95
C GLY A 271 10.74 -13.07 21.84
N MET A 272 11.97 -13.30 21.35
CA MET A 272 12.23 -14.38 20.38
C MET A 272 11.99 -15.77 21.00
N LYS A 273 12.15 -15.91 22.33
CA LYS A 273 11.78 -17.14 23.07
C LYS A 273 10.29 -17.43 22.96
N GLU A 274 9.43 -16.41 22.96
CA GLU A 274 7.98 -16.55 22.83
C GLU A 274 7.59 -16.93 21.39
N ILE A 275 8.26 -16.36 20.38
CA ILE A 275 8.10 -16.76 18.98
C ILE A 275 8.48 -18.24 18.79
N HIS A 276 9.63 -18.69 19.30
CA HIS A 276 10.02 -20.11 19.28
C HIS A 276 9.07 -21.03 20.07
N ALA A 277 8.43 -20.53 21.13
CA ALA A 277 7.45 -21.29 21.91
C ALA A 277 6.04 -21.32 21.28
N THR A 278 5.82 -20.57 20.21
CA THR A 278 4.52 -20.42 19.52
C THR A 278 4.53 -21.06 18.14
N HIS A 279 5.57 -20.81 17.34
CA HIS A 279 5.60 -21.15 15.91
C HIS A 279 6.60 -22.27 15.59
N GLN A 280 6.19 -23.27 14.81
CA GLN A 280 7.05 -24.38 14.39
C GLN A 280 7.76 -24.15 13.06
N TYR A 281 7.36 -23.15 12.27
CA TYR A 281 7.87 -22.91 10.92
C TYR A 281 8.39 -21.49 10.75
N VAL A 282 9.38 -21.34 9.89
CA VAL A 282 9.98 -20.02 9.58
C VAL A 282 8.94 -19.08 8.98
N ARG A 283 8.17 -19.56 8.00
CA ARG A 283 7.13 -18.77 7.33
C ARG A 283 5.97 -18.41 8.26
N THR A 284 5.64 -19.26 9.23
CA THR A 284 4.56 -18.97 10.20
C THR A 284 5.01 -17.99 11.27
N ALA A 285 6.25 -18.12 11.77
CA ALA A 285 6.86 -17.15 12.68
C ALA A 285 6.99 -15.75 12.07
N LEU A 286 7.42 -15.64 10.80
CA LEU A 286 7.45 -14.36 10.07
C LEU A 286 6.05 -13.76 9.86
N SER A 287 5.04 -14.61 9.61
CA SER A 287 3.64 -14.18 9.45
C SER A 287 3.02 -13.73 10.77
N GLY A 288 3.28 -14.45 11.88
CA GLY A 288 2.84 -14.09 13.22
C GLY A 288 3.47 -12.79 13.72
N LEU A 289 4.78 -12.60 13.51
CA LEU A 289 5.46 -11.33 13.78
C LEU A 289 4.83 -10.16 13.04
N LEU A 290 4.57 -10.28 11.72
CA LEU A 290 3.96 -9.20 10.95
C LEU A 290 2.51 -8.93 11.36
N GLY A 291 1.73 -9.97 11.68
CA GLY A 291 0.37 -9.85 12.17
C GLY A 291 0.26 -9.13 13.52
N HIS A 292 1.30 -9.21 14.37
CA HIS A 292 1.30 -8.53 15.67
C HIS A 292 1.45 -7.00 15.57
N ASP A 293 2.10 -6.45 14.54
CA ASP A 293 2.16 -4.98 14.35
C ASP A 293 2.30 -4.56 12.88
N ILE A 294 1.16 -4.34 12.23
CA ILE A 294 1.02 -4.15 10.77
C ILE A 294 1.38 -2.70 10.34
N ARG A 295 2.52 -2.17 10.81
CA ARG A 295 3.01 -0.81 10.47
C ARG A 295 3.99 -0.78 9.31
N LEU A 296 4.27 -1.94 8.71
CA LEU A 296 5.11 -2.15 7.53
C LEU A 296 4.23 -2.63 6.35
N PRO A 297 3.78 -1.72 5.46
CA PRO A 297 3.01 -2.12 4.28
C PRO A 297 3.88 -2.98 3.33
N PRO A 298 3.31 -4.00 2.69
CA PRO A 298 4.08 -4.98 1.89
C PRO A 298 4.81 -4.39 0.69
N SER A 299 4.44 -3.19 0.24
CA SER A 299 5.18 -2.44 -0.78
C SER A 299 6.65 -2.21 -0.41
N GLN A 300 7.02 -2.22 0.89
CA GLN A 300 8.40 -1.99 1.34
C GLN A 300 9.34 -3.20 1.18
N TYR A 301 8.84 -4.37 0.81
CA TYR A 301 9.66 -5.56 0.54
C TYR A 301 9.28 -6.23 -0.80
N LEU A 302 8.94 -5.43 -1.81
CA LEU A 302 8.50 -5.86 -3.15
C LEU A 302 9.53 -6.71 -3.94
N TRP A 303 10.79 -6.73 -3.48
CA TRP A 303 11.85 -7.65 -3.93
C TRP A 303 11.63 -9.10 -3.50
N LEU A 304 10.75 -9.37 -2.52
CA LEU A 304 10.52 -10.71 -1.98
C LEU A 304 9.66 -11.58 -2.91
N LYS A 305 8.62 -11.02 -3.55
CA LYS A 305 7.73 -11.74 -4.49
C LYS A 305 8.48 -12.64 -5.49
N PRO A 306 9.54 -12.17 -6.18
CA PRO A 306 10.31 -12.99 -7.12
C PRO A 306 11.37 -13.90 -6.47
N ILE A 307 11.63 -13.80 -5.15
CA ILE A 307 12.54 -14.70 -4.41
C ILE A 307 11.77 -15.84 -3.74
N ASP A 308 10.75 -15.51 -2.93
CA ASP A 308 9.84 -16.47 -2.32
C ASP A 308 8.40 -15.95 -2.45
N ARG A 309 7.71 -16.52 -3.44
CA ARG A 309 6.34 -16.17 -3.81
C ARG A 309 5.31 -16.64 -2.77
N THR A 310 5.55 -17.79 -2.11
CA THR A 310 4.67 -18.31 -1.05
C THR A 310 4.78 -17.47 0.22
N LEU A 311 6.00 -17.14 0.66
CA LEU A 311 6.20 -16.24 1.80
C LEU A 311 5.66 -14.83 1.50
N TRP A 312 5.87 -14.30 0.29
CA TRP A 312 5.29 -13.01 -0.12
C TRP A 312 3.76 -12.98 0.07
N TYR A 313 3.03 -13.98 -0.43
CA TYR A 313 1.58 -14.01 -0.28
C TYR A 313 1.11 -14.37 1.13
N ALA A 314 1.85 -15.20 1.88
CA ALA A 314 1.59 -15.43 3.30
C ALA A 314 1.67 -14.11 4.10
N LEU A 315 2.71 -13.30 3.89
CA LEU A 315 2.86 -12.00 4.56
C LEU A 315 1.75 -10.98 4.18
N HIS A 316 1.12 -11.12 3.01
CA HIS A 316 -0.10 -10.35 2.69
C HIS A 316 -1.34 -10.87 3.44
N GLY A 317 -1.39 -12.16 3.75
CA GLY A 317 -2.48 -12.84 4.44
C GLY A 317 -2.39 -12.83 5.97
N ALA A 318 -1.34 -12.23 6.56
CA ALA A 318 -1.02 -12.33 7.98
C ALA A 318 -2.21 -12.00 8.90
N ASP A 319 -2.85 -10.85 8.67
CA ASP A 319 -4.01 -10.36 9.44
C ASP A 319 -5.34 -10.42 8.65
N THR A 320 -5.30 -10.47 7.31
CA THR A 320 -6.53 -10.39 6.50
C THR A 320 -7.34 -11.68 6.58
N ALA A 321 -8.65 -11.56 6.82
CA ALA A 321 -9.54 -12.72 6.95
C ALA A 321 -9.50 -13.64 5.70
N SER A 322 -9.53 -13.04 4.51
CA SER A 322 -9.27 -13.68 3.22
C SER A 322 -7.76 -13.75 2.94
N VAL A 323 -7.31 -14.85 2.30
CA VAL A 323 -5.90 -15.17 2.07
C VAL A 323 -5.72 -15.71 0.65
N PHE A 324 -4.59 -15.43 0.00
CA PHE A 324 -4.24 -15.99 -1.31
C PHE A 324 -3.89 -17.48 -1.20
N VAL A 325 -4.41 -18.30 -2.11
CA VAL A 325 -4.24 -19.78 -2.08
C VAL A 325 -2.78 -20.21 -2.07
N GLU A 326 -1.89 -19.46 -2.73
CA GLU A 326 -0.43 -19.69 -2.80
C GLU A 326 0.32 -19.56 -1.45
N GLY A 327 -0.33 -19.01 -0.42
CA GLY A 327 0.18 -18.92 0.95
C GLY A 327 -0.83 -19.31 2.04
N ALA A 328 -1.98 -19.89 1.66
CA ALA A 328 -3.07 -20.19 2.56
C ALA A 328 -2.72 -21.25 3.62
N GLY A 329 -1.88 -22.23 3.27
CA GLY A 329 -1.39 -23.25 4.22
C GLY A 329 -0.57 -22.63 5.36
N VAL A 330 0.28 -21.64 5.05
CA VAL A 330 1.07 -20.91 6.06
C VAL A 330 0.15 -20.17 7.03
N ILE A 331 -0.88 -19.49 6.54
CA ILE A 331 -1.79 -18.73 7.42
C ILE A 331 -2.74 -19.63 8.21
N ALA A 332 -3.17 -20.76 7.64
CA ALA A 332 -3.90 -21.79 8.38
C ALA A 332 -3.11 -22.30 9.60
N GLN A 333 -1.85 -22.70 9.38
CA GLN A 333 -0.94 -23.13 10.45
C GLN A 333 -0.64 -21.98 11.42
N THR A 334 -0.31 -20.77 10.94
CA THR A 334 -0.02 -19.61 11.82
C THR A 334 -1.16 -19.31 12.79
N ARG A 335 -2.42 -19.37 12.29
CA ARG A 335 -3.62 -19.14 13.12
C ARG A 335 -3.85 -20.29 14.11
N PHE A 336 -3.61 -21.52 13.69
CA PHE A 336 -3.68 -22.69 14.58
C PHE A 336 -2.63 -22.62 15.70
N GLU A 337 -1.38 -22.30 15.37
CA GLU A 337 -0.27 -22.12 16.32
C GLU A 337 -0.59 -21.08 17.40
N ILE A 338 -1.13 -19.91 17.01
CA ILE A 338 -1.54 -18.85 17.94
C ILE A 338 -2.68 -19.33 18.86
N VAL A 339 -3.67 -20.06 18.34
CA VAL A 339 -4.78 -20.60 19.15
C VAL A 339 -4.28 -21.69 20.10
N VAL A 340 -3.48 -22.66 19.63
CA VAL A 340 -2.87 -23.71 20.45
C VAL A 340 -2.03 -23.12 21.58
N ARG A 341 -1.24 -22.07 21.29
CA ARG A 341 -0.46 -21.33 22.29
C ARG A 341 -1.35 -20.66 23.33
N LYS A 342 -2.43 -20.00 22.91
CA LYS A 342 -3.39 -19.33 23.80
C LYS A 342 -4.08 -20.30 24.75
N GLU A 343 -4.53 -21.45 24.24
CA GLU A 343 -5.13 -22.53 25.03
C GLU A 343 -4.09 -23.40 25.78
N LYS A 344 -2.79 -23.07 25.66
CA LYS A 344 -1.64 -23.72 26.32
C LYS A 344 -1.50 -25.23 25.98
N LEU A 345 -2.00 -25.65 24.83
CA LEU A 345 -1.95 -27.02 24.36
C LEU A 345 -0.59 -27.37 23.71
N PRO A 346 -0.16 -28.64 23.72
CA PRO A 346 1.03 -29.08 23.00
C PRO A 346 0.77 -29.12 21.50
N LEU A 347 1.58 -28.40 20.73
CA LEU A 347 1.50 -28.35 19.27
C LEU A 347 2.12 -29.61 18.64
N GLN A 348 1.29 -30.59 18.28
CA GLN A 348 1.73 -31.91 17.80
C GLN A 348 1.41 -32.21 16.32
N ILE A 349 0.60 -31.38 15.65
CA ILE A 349 0.02 -31.69 14.34
C ILE A 349 0.11 -30.45 13.43
N ASP A 350 0.54 -30.66 12.18
CA ASP A 350 0.46 -29.65 11.12
C ASP A 350 -0.99 -29.52 10.61
N TYR A 351 -1.59 -28.33 10.78
CA TYR A 351 -3.00 -28.06 10.55
C TYR A 351 -3.22 -27.10 9.37
N VAL A 352 -3.73 -27.65 8.27
CA VAL A 352 -4.06 -26.90 7.04
C VAL A 352 -5.52 -27.07 6.59
N GLU A 353 -6.36 -27.75 7.39
CA GLU A 353 -7.74 -28.09 7.02
C GLU A 353 -8.60 -26.84 6.71
N SER A 354 -8.36 -25.71 7.39
CA SER A 354 -9.04 -24.45 7.13
C SER A 354 -8.69 -23.82 5.77
N ALA A 355 -7.50 -24.11 5.22
CA ALA A 355 -7.15 -23.74 3.84
C ALA A 355 -7.84 -24.66 2.82
N ILE A 356 -7.96 -25.96 3.13
CA ILE A 356 -8.69 -26.93 2.29
C ILE A 356 -10.19 -26.59 2.25
N ASP A 357 -10.79 -26.24 3.39
CA ASP A 357 -12.20 -25.86 3.46
C ASP A 357 -12.47 -24.49 2.79
N GLY A 358 -11.51 -23.55 2.84
CA GLY A 358 -11.56 -22.31 2.07
C GLY A 358 -11.52 -22.55 0.55
N LEU A 359 -10.55 -23.33 0.09
CA LEU A 359 -10.42 -23.73 -1.32
C LEU A 359 -11.67 -24.48 -1.81
N GLN A 360 -12.21 -25.40 -0.99
CA GLN A 360 -13.45 -26.10 -1.30
C GLN A 360 -14.62 -25.14 -1.49
N TYR A 361 -14.83 -24.20 -0.55
CA TYR A 361 -15.93 -23.23 -0.62
C TYR A 361 -15.87 -22.37 -1.89
N GLU A 362 -14.67 -21.95 -2.32
CA GLU A 362 -14.51 -21.19 -3.56
C GLU A 362 -14.73 -22.05 -4.82
N LEU A 363 -14.27 -23.30 -4.85
CA LEU A 363 -14.50 -24.23 -5.97
C LEU A 363 -15.96 -24.71 -6.09
N GLU A 364 -16.67 -24.81 -4.97
CA GLU A 364 -18.13 -25.04 -4.93
C GLU A 364 -18.89 -23.81 -5.45
N GLY A 365 -18.49 -22.60 -5.03
CA GLY A 365 -19.04 -21.33 -5.53
C GLY A 365 -18.83 -21.10 -7.04
N LEU A 366 -17.75 -21.64 -7.61
CA LEU A 366 -17.48 -21.66 -9.06
C LEU A 366 -18.17 -22.82 -9.80
N GLY A 367 -18.85 -23.75 -9.09
CA GLY A 367 -19.49 -24.93 -9.69
C GLY A 367 -18.51 -25.99 -10.25
N LEU A 368 -17.22 -25.88 -9.93
CA LEU A 368 -16.17 -26.82 -10.34
C LEU A 368 -16.16 -28.10 -9.49
N VAL A 369 -16.59 -27.98 -8.23
CA VAL A 369 -16.72 -29.07 -7.25
C VAL A 369 -18.18 -29.16 -6.79
N HIS A 370 -18.67 -30.38 -6.55
CA HIS A 370 -20.01 -30.61 -6.00
C HIS A 370 -20.12 -30.11 -4.55
N GLU A 371 -21.19 -29.37 -4.24
CA GLU A 371 -21.48 -28.89 -2.87
C GLU A 371 -21.44 -30.05 -1.86
N ARG A 372 -20.49 -30.01 -0.94
CA ARG A 372 -20.41 -30.96 0.15
C ARG A 372 -21.61 -30.75 1.07
N ARG A 373 -22.40 -31.82 1.28
CA ARG A 373 -23.40 -31.89 2.35
C ARG A 373 -22.77 -31.94 3.75
N VAL A 374 -22.02 -30.90 4.12
CA VAL A 374 -21.75 -30.61 5.53
C VAL A 374 -23.10 -30.29 6.16
N LYS A 375 -23.49 -31.01 7.22
CA LYS A 375 -24.56 -30.52 8.09
C LYS A 375 -24.12 -29.15 8.58
N LYS A 376 -24.80 -28.07 8.17
CA LYS A 376 -24.46 -26.70 8.60
C LYS A 376 -24.59 -26.62 10.12
N THR A 377 -23.49 -26.85 10.84
CA THR A 377 -23.34 -26.43 12.22
C THR A 377 -23.62 -24.94 12.23
N GLU A 378 -24.70 -24.52 12.90
CA GLU A 378 -25.13 -23.14 12.82
C GLU A 378 -24.00 -22.24 13.33
N ARG A 379 -23.41 -21.45 12.41
CA ARG A 379 -22.47 -20.41 12.81
C ARG A 379 -23.25 -19.46 13.71
N ARG A 380 -22.96 -19.48 15.01
CA ARG A 380 -23.49 -18.53 16.00
C ARG A 380 -23.40 -17.14 15.40
N LYS A 381 -24.55 -16.58 14.99
CA LYS A 381 -24.61 -15.31 14.28
C LYS A 381 -23.90 -14.28 15.17
N LYS A 382 -22.81 -13.69 14.69
CA LYS A 382 -22.19 -12.57 15.41
C LYS A 382 -23.27 -11.50 15.53
N ALA A 383 -23.63 -11.12 16.75
CA ALA A 383 -24.59 -10.05 16.96
C ALA A 383 -24.12 -8.82 16.17
N PRO A 384 -24.98 -8.18 15.36
CA PRO A 384 -24.54 -7.07 14.54
C PRO A 384 -24.06 -5.93 15.44
N ASP A 385 -22.95 -5.30 15.05
CA ASP A 385 -22.12 -4.41 15.90
C ASP A 385 -22.81 -3.09 16.34
N TRP A 386 -24.13 -2.97 16.16
CA TRP A 386 -24.96 -1.86 16.64
C TRP A 386 -25.73 -2.15 17.94
N LEU A 387 -25.79 -3.40 18.42
CA LEU A 387 -26.38 -3.68 19.74
C LEU A 387 -25.42 -3.20 20.85
N PRO A 388 -25.89 -2.40 21.83
CA PRO A 388 -25.06 -2.01 22.97
C PRO A 388 -24.75 -3.23 23.87
N PRO A 389 -23.60 -3.27 24.59
CA PRO A 389 -23.16 -4.47 25.32
C PRO A 389 -24.02 -4.89 26.53
N THR A 390 -25.09 -4.18 26.84
CA THR A 390 -25.92 -4.36 28.04
C THR A 390 -27.41 -4.26 27.70
N LEU A 391 -28.01 -5.38 27.35
CA LEU A 391 -29.45 -5.70 27.47
C LEU A 391 -29.64 -7.18 27.09
N SER A 392 -29.47 -8.08 28.06
CA SER A 392 -29.99 -9.45 27.95
C SER A 392 -31.51 -9.38 27.94
N GLN A 393 -32.17 -10.09 27.02
CA GLN A 393 -33.64 -10.06 26.91
C GLN A 393 -34.31 -10.66 28.15
N ASP A 394 -33.59 -11.51 28.87
CA ASP A 394 -33.91 -12.09 30.19
C ASP A 394 -34.14 -11.02 31.29
N SER A 395 -33.69 -9.78 31.09
CA SER A 395 -33.91 -8.68 32.06
C SER A 395 -35.30 -8.05 32.04
N PHE A 396 -36.20 -8.52 31.17
CA PHE A 396 -37.57 -8.00 31.02
C PHE A 396 -38.68 -8.97 31.50
N THR A 397 -38.33 -10.18 31.95
CA THR A 397 -39.30 -11.15 32.50
C THR A 397 -39.57 -10.95 33.99
N ASP A 398 -38.59 -10.44 34.74
CA ASP A 398 -38.57 -10.48 36.21
C ASP A 398 -39.39 -9.35 36.88
N LEU A 399 -40.27 -8.67 36.13
CA LEU A 399 -41.10 -7.55 36.60
C LEU A 399 -42.60 -7.72 36.31
N GLN A 400 -43.06 -8.95 36.02
CA GLN A 400 -44.43 -9.21 35.58
C GLN A 400 -45.08 -10.44 36.26
N GLY A 401 -45.22 -10.42 37.59
CA GLY A 401 -46.17 -11.30 38.29
C GLY A 401 -45.75 -11.81 39.67
N ASP A 402 -45.95 -11.01 40.72
CA ASP A 402 -46.14 -11.54 42.08
C ASP A 402 -47.59 -12.08 42.23
N GLU A 403 -47.85 -13.29 41.71
CA GLU A 403 -49.02 -14.10 42.11
C GLU A 403 -48.58 -15.56 42.34
N PRO A 404 -49.01 -16.20 43.45
CA PRO A 404 -48.45 -17.48 43.90
C PRO A 404 -49.00 -18.72 43.17
N GLU A 405 -48.14 -19.72 42.96
CA GLU A 405 -48.53 -21.03 42.43
C GLU A 405 -49.50 -21.79 43.37
N PRO A 406 -50.55 -22.42 42.81
CA PRO A 406 -51.27 -23.52 43.45
C PRO A 406 -50.70 -24.88 43.06
N ALA A 407 -50.18 -25.58 44.07
CA ALA A 407 -49.85 -27.01 44.23
C ALA A 407 -49.97 -28.03 43.06
N GLU A 408 -49.05 -29.02 43.15
CA GLU A 408 -48.91 -30.24 42.36
C GLU A 408 -50.21 -31.03 42.07
N ALA A 409 -50.24 -31.69 40.91
CA ALA A 409 -51.03 -32.89 40.67
C ALA A 409 -50.25 -33.86 39.74
N GLU A 410 -49.99 -35.07 40.20
CA GLU A 410 -49.31 -36.12 39.43
C GLU A 410 -50.27 -36.94 38.54
N GLN A 411 -49.67 -37.61 37.54
CA GLN A 411 -50.16 -38.87 36.93
C GLN A 411 -51.45 -38.80 36.06
N PRO A 412 -51.77 -39.83 35.25
CA PRO A 412 -51.09 -41.13 35.11
C PRO A 412 -50.54 -41.45 33.70
N GLU A 413 -49.80 -42.56 33.62
CA GLU A 413 -49.62 -43.32 32.37
C GLU A 413 -50.95 -43.98 31.95
N ASP A 414 -51.13 -44.29 30.67
CA ASP A 414 -52.09 -45.33 30.29
C ASP A 414 -51.65 -46.06 29.01
N ASN A 415 -51.83 -47.39 29.00
CA ASN A 415 -51.53 -48.29 27.89
C ASN A 415 -52.80 -49.08 27.53
N ALA A 416 -53.08 -49.24 26.24
CA ALA A 416 -53.31 -50.53 25.56
C ALA A 416 -54.36 -50.50 24.43
N ALA A 417 -54.12 -51.41 23.46
CA ALA A 417 -55.10 -52.01 22.54
C ALA A 417 -55.71 -51.06 21.46
N ALA A 418 -56.28 -51.56 20.35
CA ALA A 418 -56.53 -52.95 19.95
C ALA A 418 -56.43 -53.13 18.41
N ALA A 419 -56.39 -54.39 17.97
CA ALA A 419 -56.76 -54.87 16.62
C ALA A 419 -55.83 -54.47 15.42
N GLU A 420 -55.63 -55.28 14.37
CA GLU A 420 -56.11 -56.65 14.10
C GLU A 420 -55.22 -57.44 13.11
N ALA A 421 -55.39 -58.77 13.13
CA ALA A 421 -55.25 -59.73 12.02
C ALA A 421 -54.01 -59.72 11.07
N HIS A 422 -53.09 -60.65 11.39
CA HIS A 422 -52.45 -61.62 10.47
C HIS A 422 -53.40 -62.25 9.40
N PRO A 423 -52.92 -63.03 8.40
CA PRO A 423 -51.55 -63.55 8.15
C PRO A 423 -51.05 -63.16 6.71
N ASP A 424 -50.30 -63.88 5.84
CA ASP A 424 -49.74 -65.25 5.84
C ASP A 424 -48.61 -65.47 4.80
N GLN A 425 -47.99 -66.68 4.82
CA GLN A 425 -47.44 -67.56 3.76
C GLN A 425 -46.91 -67.02 2.39
N ASP A 426 -45.88 -67.61 1.75
CA ASP A 426 -45.17 -68.88 2.03
C ASP A 426 -43.68 -68.91 1.58
N ALA A 427 -42.98 -70.00 1.92
CA ALA A 427 -41.55 -70.26 1.78
C ALA A 427 -41.04 -70.60 0.35
N GLY A 428 -39.72 -70.47 0.15
CA GLY A 428 -39.02 -70.94 -1.05
C GLY A 428 -37.50 -71.11 -0.85
N ARG A 429 -37.01 -72.34 -0.78
CA ARG A 429 -35.57 -72.69 -0.72
C ARG A 429 -34.96 -72.79 -2.14
N HIS A 430 -33.66 -72.51 -2.29
CA HIS A 430 -32.61 -73.56 -2.51
C HIS A 430 -31.24 -73.02 -3.01
N THR A 431 -30.15 -73.62 -2.48
CA THR A 431 -28.81 -73.89 -3.08
C THR A 431 -28.04 -72.84 -3.93
N GLY A 432 -26.79 -72.55 -3.54
CA GLY A 432 -25.66 -72.28 -4.47
C GLY A 432 -24.86 -73.58 -4.77
N PRO A 433 -23.55 -73.57 -5.08
CA PRO A 433 -22.61 -72.47 -5.37
C PRO A 433 -21.80 -72.67 -6.70
N SER A 434 -20.84 -71.79 -7.06
CA SER A 434 -19.57 -72.15 -7.79
C SER A 434 -18.66 -70.97 -8.20
N THR A 435 -17.37 -71.27 -8.37
CA THR A 435 -16.22 -70.53 -8.97
C THR A 435 -15.14 -71.57 -9.35
N PRO A 436 -13.95 -71.24 -9.94
CA PRO A 436 -13.52 -70.02 -10.66
C PRO A 436 -13.30 -70.28 -12.19
N PRO A 437 -12.11 -70.65 -12.76
CA PRO A 437 -10.83 -69.93 -12.92
C PRO A 437 -10.31 -69.78 -14.39
N LEU A 438 -9.07 -69.26 -14.55
CA LEU A 438 -8.16 -69.32 -15.74
C LEU A 438 -8.43 -68.32 -16.91
N THR A 439 -7.44 -67.76 -17.65
CA THR A 439 -5.95 -67.81 -17.59
C THR A 439 -5.29 -66.67 -18.41
N ASP A 440 -4.07 -66.25 -18.02
CA ASP A 440 -2.90 -65.87 -18.88
C ASP A 440 -2.99 -64.67 -19.88
N THR A 441 -1.90 -64.05 -20.37
CA THR A 441 -0.43 -64.17 -20.13
C THR A 441 0.31 -62.85 -20.45
N ALA A 442 1.45 -62.61 -19.77
CA ALA A 442 2.67 -61.90 -20.26
C ALA A 442 2.55 -60.46 -20.85
N SER A 443 3.62 -59.70 -21.15
CA SER A 443 5.06 -59.91 -20.95
C SER A 443 5.77 -58.59 -20.60
N ALA A 444 6.99 -58.69 -20.06
CA ALA A 444 7.85 -57.55 -19.72
C ALA A 444 8.64 -56.99 -20.93
N ALA A 445 9.07 -55.73 -20.83
CA ALA A 445 10.17 -55.17 -21.61
C ALA A 445 10.95 -54.14 -20.76
N VAL A 446 12.28 -54.14 -20.89
CA VAL A 446 13.24 -53.30 -20.14
C VAL A 446 14.26 -52.74 -21.13
N SER A 447 14.72 -51.48 -20.98
CA SER A 447 16.15 -51.06 -21.14
C SER A 447 16.38 -49.54 -21.09
N THR A 448 17.55 -49.17 -20.53
CA THR A 448 18.46 -48.02 -20.85
C THR A 448 17.87 -46.63 -21.16
N VAL A 449 18.26 -45.50 -20.54
CA VAL A 449 19.55 -45.04 -19.95
C VAL A 449 20.71 -44.86 -20.96
N THR A 450 20.86 -43.62 -21.47
CA THR A 450 22.15 -42.92 -21.54
C THR A 450 21.97 -41.41 -21.79
N THR A 451 22.71 -40.57 -21.05
CA THR A 451 23.21 -39.28 -21.55
C THR A 451 24.59 -39.52 -22.19
N PRO A 452 25.23 -38.53 -22.85
CA PRO A 452 26.26 -37.80 -22.09
C PRO A 452 26.62 -36.37 -22.57
N HIS A 453 27.51 -35.78 -21.77
CA HIS A 453 28.59 -34.84 -22.09
C HIS A 453 28.35 -33.32 -22.24
N VAL A 454 29.07 -32.62 -21.34
CA VAL A 454 29.47 -31.22 -21.38
C VAL A 454 30.66 -31.02 -22.34
N SER A 455 30.73 -29.87 -22.99
CA SER A 455 31.99 -29.24 -23.40
C SER A 455 32.13 -27.86 -22.76
N HIS A 456 33.34 -27.54 -22.31
CA HIS A 456 33.74 -26.17 -21.97
C HIS A 456 34.33 -25.52 -23.22
N ASP A 457 34.17 -24.20 -23.35
CA ASP A 457 35.14 -23.38 -24.06
C ASP A 457 35.39 -22.08 -23.28
N ALA A 458 36.65 -21.65 -23.24
CA ALA A 458 37.09 -20.47 -22.53
C ALA A 458 37.99 -19.64 -23.44
N ALA A 459 37.54 -18.42 -23.77
CA ALA A 459 38.31 -17.46 -24.56
C ALA A 459 38.54 -16.21 -23.73
N ALA A 460 39.80 -15.96 -23.36
CA ALA A 460 40.24 -14.71 -22.78
C ALA A 460 40.69 -13.76 -23.90
N CYS A 461 40.25 -12.51 -23.85
CA CYS A 461 40.87 -11.40 -24.57
C CYS A 461 41.03 -10.23 -23.61
N GLU A 462 42.09 -9.47 -23.80
CA GLU A 462 42.67 -8.54 -22.83
C GLU A 462 42.70 -7.10 -23.38
N ALA A 463 43.00 -6.15 -22.49
CA ALA A 463 43.52 -4.81 -22.76
C ALA A 463 42.57 -3.67 -23.18
N THR A 464 43.10 -2.47 -22.96
CA THR A 464 42.65 -1.10 -23.29
C THR A 464 41.63 -0.43 -22.36
N ASP A 465 41.93 0.85 -22.09
CA ASP A 465 41.39 1.71 -21.04
C ASP A 465 40.36 2.72 -21.59
N ASP A 466 40.02 3.72 -20.76
CA ASP A 466 39.35 5.00 -21.07
C ASP A 466 37.94 4.95 -21.66
N ASP A 467 36.95 5.30 -20.83
CA ASP A 467 36.19 6.55 -21.05
C ASP A 467 35.28 6.91 -19.85
N GLU A 468 34.98 8.21 -19.68
CA GLU A 468 34.14 8.74 -18.59
C GLU A 468 32.63 8.45 -18.77
N PRO A 469 31.85 8.38 -17.67
CA PRO A 469 30.41 8.10 -17.74
C PRO A 469 29.59 9.32 -18.21
N ALA A 470 29.38 9.45 -19.52
CA ALA A 470 28.43 10.39 -20.09
C ALA A 470 26.99 10.13 -19.61
N PHE A 471 26.41 11.09 -18.87
CA PHE A 471 25.02 11.06 -18.39
C PHE A 471 24.05 11.70 -19.40
N ILE A 472 22.96 10.99 -19.72
CA ILE A 472 21.70 11.52 -20.28
C ILE A 472 20.53 10.83 -19.57
#